data_AF-A0A940QGM2-F1
#
_entry.id   AF-A0A940QGM2-F1
#
_cell.length_a   1.000
_cell.length_b   1.000
_cell.length_c   1.000
_cell.angle_alpha   90.00
_cell.angle_beta   90.00
_cell.angle_gamma   90.00
#
_symmetry.space_group_name_H-M   'P 1'
#
loop_
_entity.id
_entity.type
_entity.pdbx_description
1 polymer ?
#
loop_
_entity_poly.entity_id
_entity_poly.type
_entity_poly.pdbx_seq_one_letter_code
_entity_poly.pdbx_strand_id
1 'polypeptide(L)'
;FAGEEMRRYMTNSVPTAISGFDIDEDGFIYTCSSSLSQDVDKIKKVNAAGYNLFADLDVSFGDRPTADYSDYPQNSFVDLDVSPDGMINCLDYTNGRVFQYDEDCELLFIFGGKGGQTGTFRQVSAIESTENCVYVSDSQKNTITVFRKTDFGDIVHRAEKLYNAGYYEEALEPWFEVLRRDGSYRRAFIGIADAFINEGRYTEAMKYAKLADSRWRYNRAFEGAREKWISEHFPLLAAAALVIIALAVSLKIRKNIIKQPERRKNA
;
A
#
# COMPACT_ATOMS: atom_id res chain seq x y z
N PHE A 1 -2.78 7.67 34.29
CA PHE A 1 -3.28 7.19 32.99
C PHE A 1 -2.25 7.58 31.94
N ALA A 2 -1.52 6.61 31.39
CA ALA A 2 -0.58 6.87 30.31
C ALA A 2 -1.39 7.18 29.03
N GLY A 3 -1.07 8.29 28.36
CA GLY A 3 -1.68 8.68 27.09
C GLY A 3 -1.41 7.65 26.00
N GLU A 4 -2.26 7.58 24.97
CA GLU A 4 -2.14 6.61 23.87
C GLU A 4 -0.75 6.63 23.20
N GLU A 5 -0.10 7.80 23.12
CA GLU A 5 1.29 7.91 22.65
C GLU A 5 2.29 7.16 23.53
N MET A 6 2.14 7.20 24.86
CA MET A 6 3.05 6.56 25.80
C MET A 6 2.89 5.03 25.81
N ARG A 7 1.74 4.50 25.33
CA ARG A 7 1.55 3.06 25.12
C ARG A 7 2.26 2.53 23.88
N ARG A 8 2.42 3.34 22.82
CA ARG A 8 3.22 2.96 21.63
C ARG A 8 4.71 2.75 21.96
N TYR A 9 5.23 3.48 22.94
CA TYR A 9 6.64 3.35 23.37
C TYR A 9 6.86 2.33 24.50
N MET A 10 5.81 1.70 25.03
CA MET A 10 5.89 0.71 26.12
C MET A 10 5.60 -0.73 25.68
N THR A 11 5.72 -1.05 24.40
CA THR A 11 6.03 -2.42 23.99
C THR A 11 7.53 -2.59 24.16
N ASN A 12 7.95 -3.33 25.19
CA ASN A 12 9.30 -3.87 25.28
C ASN A 12 9.58 -4.65 23.99
N SER A 13 10.24 -4.01 23.02
CA SER A 13 10.68 -4.66 21.79
C SER A 13 11.88 -5.52 22.14
N VAL A 14 11.62 -6.72 22.66
CA VAL A 14 12.62 -7.78 22.53
C VAL A 14 12.83 -7.94 21.03
N PRO A 15 14.06 -7.73 20.52
CA PRO A 15 14.34 -7.86 19.10
C PRO A 15 13.87 -9.24 18.65
N THR A 16 13.00 -9.27 17.65
CA THR A 16 12.53 -10.52 17.08
C THR A 16 13.70 -11.22 16.43
N ALA A 17 13.89 -12.50 16.74
CA ALA A 17 14.88 -13.29 16.03
C ALA A 17 14.54 -13.31 14.53
N ILE A 18 15.55 -13.02 13.72
CA ILE A 18 15.50 -13.13 12.27
C ILE A 18 15.60 -14.61 11.93
N SER A 19 14.64 -15.12 11.16
CA SER A 19 14.61 -16.51 10.68
C SER A 19 15.27 -16.67 9.31
N GLY A 20 15.17 -15.65 8.47
CA GLY A 20 15.71 -15.63 7.11
C GLY A 20 15.95 -14.19 6.65
N PHE A 21 16.80 -14.03 5.64
CA PHE A 21 17.08 -12.74 5.03
C PHE A 21 17.51 -12.92 3.57
N ASP A 22 17.35 -11.85 2.79
CA ASP A 22 17.87 -11.74 1.44
C ASP A 22 18.31 -10.30 1.15
N ILE A 23 19.03 -10.08 0.05
CA ILE A 23 19.61 -8.78 -0.32
C ILE A 23 19.26 -8.48 -1.78
N ASP A 24 18.66 -7.32 -2.03
CA ASP A 24 18.39 -6.87 -3.40
C ASP A 24 19.64 -6.29 -4.10
N GLU A 25 19.52 -6.03 -5.41
CA GLU A 25 20.64 -5.50 -6.22
C GLU A 25 21.14 -4.12 -5.74
N ASP A 26 20.29 -3.35 -5.04
CA ASP A 26 20.62 -2.06 -4.46
C ASP A 26 21.26 -2.16 -3.06
N GLY A 27 21.36 -3.37 -2.52
CA GLY A 27 21.98 -3.65 -1.22
C GLY A 27 21.06 -3.42 -0.02
N PHE A 28 19.74 -3.30 -0.21
CA PHE A 28 18.79 -3.36 0.90
C PHE A 28 18.65 -4.78 1.40
N ILE A 29 18.62 -4.93 2.72
CA ILE A 29 18.49 -6.22 3.39
C ILE A 29 17.02 -6.44 3.75
N TYR A 30 16.44 -7.52 3.26
CA TYR A 30 15.09 -7.93 3.63
C TYR A 30 15.20 -9.01 4.69
N THR A 31 14.43 -8.93 5.77
CA THR A 31 14.47 -9.91 6.86
C THR A 31 13.07 -10.41 7.18
N CYS A 32 12.93 -11.70 7.47
CA CYS A 32 11.70 -12.26 8.01
C CYS A 32 11.86 -12.77 9.44
N SER A 33 10.73 -12.95 10.11
CA SER A 33 10.66 -13.58 11.42
C SER A 33 9.61 -14.69 11.48
N SER A 34 9.99 -15.80 12.12
CA SER A 34 9.11 -16.93 12.39
C SER A 34 8.26 -16.73 13.66
N SER A 35 8.38 -15.58 14.34
CA SER A 35 7.68 -15.29 15.58
C SER A 35 6.16 -15.27 15.40
N LEU A 36 5.46 -16.04 16.24
CA LEU A 36 3.99 -16.09 16.30
C LEU A 36 3.41 -15.10 17.32
N SER A 37 4.24 -14.50 18.17
CA SER A 37 3.80 -13.64 19.28
C SER A 37 3.86 -12.15 18.96
N GLN A 38 4.34 -11.78 17.77
CA GLN A 38 4.45 -10.40 17.32
C GLN A 38 3.89 -10.29 15.91
N ASP A 39 2.92 -9.41 15.71
CA ASP A 39 2.30 -9.19 14.39
C ASP A 39 2.89 -8.01 13.62
N VAL A 40 3.58 -7.11 14.32
CA VAL A 40 4.32 -6.01 13.70
C VAL A 40 5.71 -6.47 13.29
N ASP A 41 6.27 -5.83 12.27
CA ASP A 41 7.70 -5.97 11.95
C ASP A 41 8.16 -7.39 11.55
N LYS A 42 7.23 -8.27 11.14
CA LYS A 42 7.55 -9.65 10.71
C LYS A 42 8.41 -9.70 9.44
N ILE A 43 8.21 -8.75 8.54
CA ILE A 43 9.03 -8.53 7.34
C ILE A 43 9.55 -7.09 7.40
N LYS A 44 10.83 -6.90 7.10
CA LYS A 44 11.49 -5.58 7.12
C LYS A 44 12.32 -5.41 5.86
N LYS A 45 12.38 -4.19 5.34
CA LYS A 45 13.38 -3.73 4.35
C LYS A 45 14.32 -2.77 5.05
N VAL A 46 15.58 -3.15 5.20
CA VAL A 46 16.56 -2.47 6.04
C VAL A 46 17.66 -1.89 5.17
N ASN A 47 17.93 -0.60 5.33
CA ASN A 47 19.06 0.04 4.65
C ASN A 47 20.39 -0.19 5.40
N ALA A 48 21.52 0.21 4.80
CA ALA A 48 22.84 0.04 5.40
C ALA A 48 23.02 0.71 6.78
N ALA A 49 22.16 1.68 7.13
CA ALA A 49 22.17 2.34 8.44
C ALA A 49 21.31 1.62 9.49
N GLY A 50 20.62 0.53 9.13
CA GLY A 50 19.78 -0.24 10.03
C GLY A 50 18.33 0.26 10.15
N TYR A 51 17.91 1.22 9.32
CA TYR A 51 16.54 1.72 9.35
C TYR A 51 15.59 0.80 8.57
N ASN A 52 14.49 0.41 9.21
CA ASN A 52 13.40 -0.33 8.57
C ASN A 52 12.52 0.63 7.77
N LEU A 53 12.56 0.52 6.44
CA LEU A 53 11.78 1.33 5.51
C LEU A 53 10.30 0.97 5.49
N PHE A 54 9.91 -0.20 5.99
CA PHE A 54 8.51 -0.61 6.11
C PHE A 54 7.86 -0.13 7.41
N ALA A 55 8.62 0.44 8.36
CA ALA A 55 8.11 0.81 9.68
C ALA A 55 7.01 1.89 9.63
N ASP A 56 7.07 2.79 8.64
CA ASP A 56 6.11 3.89 8.47
C ASP A 56 4.96 3.54 7.51
N LEU A 57 4.97 2.33 6.93
CA LEU A 57 3.92 1.87 6.03
C LEU A 57 2.81 1.17 6.81
N ASP A 58 1.55 1.42 6.44
CA ASP A 58 0.39 0.67 6.96
C ASP A 58 0.23 -0.67 6.23
N VAL A 59 1.25 -1.53 6.39
CA VAL A 59 1.37 -2.81 5.68
C VAL A 59 1.21 -3.98 6.64
N SER A 60 0.71 -5.10 6.12
CA SER A 60 0.64 -6.35 6.86
C SER A 60 0.90 -7.49 5.89
N PHE A 61 1.71 -8.44 6.35
CA PHE A 61 2.15 -9.57 5.56
C PHE A 61 1.46 -10.85 6.03
N GLY A 62 1.02 -11.64 5.07
CA GLY A 62 0.40 -12.94 5.29
C GLY A 62 -1.12 -12.86 5.28
N ASP A 63 -1.74 -13.82 5.94
CA ASP A 63 -3.18 -13.88 6.11
C ASP A 63 -3.61 -12.86 7.18
N ARG A 64 -4.62 -12.04 6.90
CA ARG A 64 -5.10 -10.98 7.82
C ARG A 64 -6.42 -11.33 8.51
N PRO A 65 -6.55 -11.21 9.85
CA PRO A 65 -7.78 -11.54 10.56
C PRO A 65 -9.00 -10.78 10.01
N THR A 66 -10.08 -11.52 9.75
CA THR A 66 -11.39 -10.93 9.43
C THR A 66 -12.21 -10.77 10.71
N ALA A 67 -13.07 -9.75 10.77
CA ALA A 67 -13.84 -9.39 11.97
C ALA A 67 -14.71 -10.53 12.53
N ASP A 68 -15.00 -11.56 11.73
CA ASP A 68 -15.93 -12.64 12.04
C ASP A 68 -15.26 -13.96 12.50
N TYR A 69 -13.92 -14.06 12.45
CA TYR A 69 -13.19 -15.29 12.78
C TYR A 69 -12.02 -15.04 13.74
N SER A 70 -12.20 -15.49 14.99
CA SER A 70 -11.20 -15.37 16.07
C SER A 70 -10.09 -16.43 16.03
N ASP A 71 -10.23 -17.47 15.19
CA ASP A 71 -9.25 -18.54 15.03
C ASP A 71 -8.53 -18.35 13.70
N TYR A 72 -7.60 -17.38 13.68
CA TYR A 72 -6.98 -16.93 12.44
C TYR A 72 -5.63 -17.64 12.21
N PRO A 73 -5.34 -18.10 10.97
CA PRO A 73 -4.06 -18.71 10.67
C PRO A 73 -2.93 -17.71 10.91
N GLN A 74 -2.12 -17.99 11.91
CA GLN A 74 -0.92 -17.23 12.22
C GLN A 74 0.16 -17.50 11.16
N ASN A 75 0.86 -16.46 10.69
CA ASN A 75 1.98 -16.63 9.77
C ASN A 75 3.32 -16.67 10.53
N SER A 76 4.15 -17.66 10.20
CA SER A 76 5.51 -17.86 10.66
C SER A 76 6.42 -17.88 9.44
N PHE A 77 7.01 -16.73 9.12
CA PHE A 77 7.88 -16.62 7.95
C PHE A 77 9.24 -17.21 8.26
N VAL A 78 9.60 -18.28 7.54
CA VAL A 78 10.87 -19.00 7.77
C VAL A 78 11.96 -18.59 6.80
N ASP A 79 11.57 -18.06 5.64
CA ASP A 79 12.50 -17.58 4.64
C ASP A 79 11.81 -16.53 3.74
N LEU A 80 12.61 -15.74 3.05
CA LEU A 80 12.14 -14.84 2.00
C LEU A 80 13.18 -14.74 0.87
N ASP A 81 12.73 -14.32 -0.30
CA ASP A 81 13.55 -14.05 -1.48
C ASP A 81 13.03 -12.78 -2.16
N VAL A 82 13.94 -11.94 -2.65
CA VAL A 82 13.62 -10.77 -3.46
C VAL A 82 14.07 -11.03 -4.89
N SER A 83 13.10 -11.13 -5.79
CA SER A 83 13.39 -11.41 -7.19
C SER A 83 14.09 -10.23 -7.87
N PRO A 84 14.79 -10.45 -9.00
CA PRO A 84 15.43 -9.37 -9.75
C PRO A 84 14.48 -8.28 -10.27
N ASP A 85 13.18 -8.56 -10.36
CA ASP A 85 12.13 -7.59 -10.69
C ASP A 85 11.51 -6.90 -9.46
N GLY A 86 12.12 -7.05 -8.28
CA GLY A 86 11.73 -6.35 -7.04
C GLY A 86 10.58 -7.01 -6.28
N MET A 87 10.16 -8.23 -6.67
CA MET A 87 9.04 -8.92 -6.02
C MET A 87 9.52 -9.62 -4.76
N ILE A 88 8.79 -9.44 -3.67
CA ILE A 88 9.13 -9.98 -2.36
C ILE A 88 8.35 -11.27 -2.14
N ASN A 89 9.04 -12.41 -2.15
CA ASN A 89 8.47 -13.73 -1.93
C ASN A 89 8.66 -14.16 -0.47
N CYS A 90 7.58 -14.20 0.31
CA CYS A 90 7.62 -14.58 1.73
C CYS A 90 7.11 -16.01 1.93
N LEU A 91 7.92 -16.88 2.54
CA LEU A 91 7.59 -18.28 2.78
C LEU A 91 7.04 -18.51 4.19
N ASP A 92 5.75 -18.82 4.30
CA ASP A 92 5.08 -19.13 5.55
C ASP A 92 5.12 -20.61 5.89
N TYR A 93 5.73 -20.93 7.03
CA TYR A 93 5.82 -22.28 7.57
C TYR A 93 4.49 -22.82 8.04
N THR A 94 3.64 -21.99 8.66
CA THR A 94 2.41 -22.47 9.33
C THR A 94 1.45 -23.06 8.31
N ASN A 95 1.18 -22.31 7.23
CA ASN A 95 0.20 -22.70 6.22
C ASN A 95 0.85 -23.27 4.95
N GLY A 96 2.19 -23.28 4.87
CA GLY A 96 2.91 -23.74 3.68
C GLY A 96 2.63 -22.84 2.47
N ARG A 97 2.39 -21.56 2.69
CA ARG A 97 2.03 -20.60 1.64
C ARG A 97 3.23 -19.75 1.27
N VAL A 98 3.31 -19.39 0.01
CA VAL A 98 4.15 -18.31 -0.48
C VAL A 98 3.25 -17.11 -0.73
N PHE A 99 3.62 -15.98 -0.17
CA PHE A 99 3.00 -14.69 -0.43
C PHE A 99 3.97 -13.86 -1.26
N GLN A 100 3.55 -13.44 -2.45
CA GLN A 100 4.35 -12.54 -3.29
C GLN A 100 3.78 -11.13 -3.21
N TYR A 101 4.63 -10.16 -2.91
CA TYR A 101 4.30 -8.73 -2.85
C TYR A 101 5.14 -7.95 -3.86
N ASP A 102 4.66 -6.77 -4.25
CA ASP A 102 5.49 -5.79 -4.93
C ASP A 102 6.34 -4.98 -3.92
N GLU A 103 7.12 -4.02 -4.44
CA GLU A 103 7.98 -3.13 -3.64
C GLU A 103 7.18 -2.19 -2.71
N ASP A 104 5.93 -1.88 -3.07
CA ASP A 104 4.98 -1.09 -2.27
C ASP A 104 4.26 -1.95 -1.21
N CYS A 105 4.64 -3.23 -1.08
CA CYS A 105 4.06 -4.22 -0.18
C CYS A 105 2.58 -4.54 -0.46
N GLU A 106 2.10 -4.33 -1.68
CA GLU A 106 0.78 -4.79 -2.11
C GLU A 106 0.87 -6.25 -2.58
N LEU A 107 -0.10 -7.06 -2.12
CA LEU A 107 -0.12 -8.50 -2.40
C LEU A 107 -0.46 -8.78 -3.87
N LEU A 108 0.37 -9.58 -4.53
CA LEU A 108 0.17 -10.06 -5.90
C LEU A 108 -0.40 -11.47 -5.92
N PHE A 109 0.25 -12.42 -5.24
CA PHE A 109 -0.15 -13.83 -5.29
C PHE A 109 -0.03 -14.52 -3.95
N ILE A 110 -0.91 -15.49 -3.77
CA ILE A 110 -0.79 -16.52 -2.73
C ILE A 110 -0.83 -17.86 -3.44
N PHE A 111 0.20 -18.68 -3.23
CA PHE A 111 0.27 -20.03 -3.76
C PHE A 111 0.93 -20.98 -2.77
N GLY A 112 0.83 -22.28 -3.01
CA GLY A 112 1.22 -23.30 -2.04
C GLY A 112 0.08 -23.69 -1.08
N GLY A 113 0.45 -24.45 -0.06
CA GLY A 113 -0.43 -24.86 1.02
C GLY A 113 0.12 -26.07 1.77
N LYS A 114 -0.42 -26.41 2.94
CA LYS A 114 -0.11 -27.68 3.61
C LYS A 114 -0.77 -28.85 2.89
N GLY A 115 -0.01 -29.91 2.62
CA GLY A 115 -0.57 -31.10 1.99
C GLY A 115 0.44 -32.11 1.45
N GLY A 116 -0.10 -33.21 0.92
CA GLY A 116 0.69 -34.27 0.28
C GLY A 116 0.85 -34.11 -1.24
N GLN A 117 -0.05 -33.38 -1.91
CA GLN A 117 -0.09 -33.25 -3.36
C GLN A 117 1.01 -32.33 -3.92
N THR A 118 1.23 -32.39 -5.24
CA THR A 118 2.10 -31.44 -5.96
C THR A 118 1.61 -30.01 -5.74
N GLY A 119 2.55 -29.09 -5.49
CA GLY A 119 2.26 -27.69 -5.17
C GLY A 119 1.87 -27.45 -3.71
N THR A 120 1.91 -28.47 -2.84
CA THR A 120 1.71 -28.33 -1.39
C THR A 120 2.89 -28.90 -0.62
N PHE A 121 2.99 -28.60 0.68
CA PHE A 121 4.17 -28.89 1.50
C PHE A 121 3.81 -29.53 2.85
N ARG A 122 4.77 -30.27 3.41
CA ARG A 122 4.76 -30.75 4.78
C ARG A 122 5.61 -29.84 5.67
N GLN A 123 6.87 -29.61 5.29
CA GLN A 123 7.80 -28.79 6.05
C GLN A 123 8.66 -27.93 5.11
N VAL A 124 8.15 -26.75 4.75
CA VAL A 124 8.91 -25.78 3.95
C VAL A 124 10.15 -25.32 4.69
N SER A 125 11.25 -25.11 3.97
CA SER A 125 12.54 -24.74 4.57
C SER A 125 13.27 -23.59 3.89
N ALA A 126 13.12 -23.39 2.58
CA ALA A 126 13.75 -22.29 1.86
C ALA A 126 12.96 -21.93 0.60
N ILE A 127 13.13 -20.69 0.13
CA ILE A 127 12.54 -20.15 -1.10
C ILE A 127 13.60 -19.37 -1.90
N GLU A 128 13.60 -19.53 -3.21
CA GLU A 128 14.46 -18.78 -4.14
C GLU A 128 13.69 -18.50 -5.42
N SER A 129 13.96 -17.40 -6.11
CA SER A 129 13.32 -17.10 -7.38
C SER A 129 14.29 -16.81 -8.53
N THR A 130 13.72 -16.90 -9.72
CA THR A 130 14.29 -16.47 -11.00
C THR A 130 13.20 -15.72 -11.74
N GLU A 131 13.52 -15.06 -12.85
CA GLU A 131 12.56 -14.29 -13.64
C GLU A 131 11.23 -15.02 -13.94
N ASN A 132 11.25 -16.36 -14.07
CA ASN A 132 10.07 -17.14 -14.48
C ASN A 132 9.62 -18.22 -13.49
N CYS A 133 10.41 -18.49 -12.45
CA CYS A 133 10.14 -19.60 -11.54
C CYS A 133 10.43 -19.21 -10.10
N VAL A 134 9.59 -19.73 -9.19
CA VAL A 134 9.83 -19.74 -7.75
C VAL A 134 10.09 -21.18 -7.30
N TYR A 135 11.14 -21.38 -6.54
CA TYR A 135 11.62 -22.67 -6.03
C TYR A 135 11.36 -22.72 -4.53
N VAL A 136 10.71 -23.78 -4.06
CA VAL A 136 10.47 -23.98 -2.62
C VAL A 136 10.94 -25.37 -2.21
N SER A 137 11.83 -25.44 -1.22
CA SER A 137 12.30 -26.71 -0.67
C SER A 137 11.43 -27.18 0.50
N ASP A 138 11.15 -28.48 0.53
CA ASP A 138 10.43 -29.16 1.61
C ASP A 138 11.34 -30.22 2.23
N SER A 139 11.76 -29.99 3.48
CA SER A 139 12.73 -30.84 4.18
C SER A 139 12.15 -32.18 4.60
N GLN A 140 10.82 -32.26 4.81
CA GLN A 140 10.16 -33.52 5.17
C GLN A 140 9.83 -34.36 3.94
N LYS A 141 9.43 -33.73 2.83
CA LYS A 141 9.24 -34.46 1.55
C LYS A 141 10.56 -34.76 0.84
N ASN A 142 11.65 -34.07 1.20
CA ASN A 142 12.93 -34.10 0.51
C ASN A 142 12.79 -33.75 -0.98
N THR A 143 12.10 -32.64 -1.27
CA THR A 143 11.80 -32.19 -2.63
C THR A 143 12.00 -30.70 -2.79
N ILE A 144 12.35 -30.27 -4.00
CA ILE A 144 12.21 -28.89 -4.45
C ILE A 144 11.00 -28.81 -5.38
N THR A 145 10.02 -27.99 -5.04
CA THR A 145 8.86 -27.71 -5.89
C THR A 145 9.14 -26.47 -6.71
N VAL A 146 8.91 -26.54 -8.02
CA VAL A 146 9.11 -25.42 -8.96
C VAL A 146 7.75 -24.88 -9.42
N PHE A 147 7.45 -23.64 -9.08
CA PHE A 147 6.29 -22.91 -9.58
C PHE A 147 6.72 -22.11 -10.79
N ARG A 148 6.13 -22.39 -11.95
CA ARG A 148 6.34 -21.61 -13.17
C ARG A 148 5.26 -20.56 -13.31
N LYS A 149 5.65 -19.34 -13.64
CA LYS A 149 4.75 -18.22 -13.96
C LYS A 149 3.76 -18.63 -15.05
N THR A 150 2.47 -18.36 -14.80
CA THR A 150 1.37 -18.61 -15.75
C THR A 150 1.17 -17.40 -16.65
N ASP A 151 0.34 -17.53 -17.70
CA ASP A 151 -0.05 -16.38 -18.53
C ASP A 151 -0.71 -15.26 -17.71
N PHE A 152 -1.52 -15.62 -16.71
CA PHE A 152 -2.11 -14.63 -15.79
C PHE A 152 -1.01 -13.95 -14.96
N GLY A 153 -0.07 -14.73 -14.44
CA GLY A 153 1.10 -14.20 -13.73
C GLY A 153 1.90 -13.23 -14.60
N ASP A 154 2.16 -13.59 -15.86
CA ASP A 154 2.91 -12.73 -16.80
C ASP A 154 2.25 -11.37 -17.02
N ILE A 155 0.92 -11.33 -17.12
CA ILE A 155 0.17 -10.07 -17.29
C ILE A 155 0.30 -9.20 -16.03
N VAL A 156 0.15 -9.78 -14.84
CA VAL A 156 0.32 -9.03 -13.57
C VAL A 156 1.75 -8.52 -13.44
N HIS A 157 2.77 -9.36 -13.60
CA HIS A 157 4.18 -8.93 -13.51
C HIS A 157 4.52 -7.86 -14.55
N ARG A 158 3.94 -7.92 -15.75
CA ARG A 158 4.11 -6.88 -16.77
C ARG A 158 3.48 -5.56 -16.35
N ALA A 159 2.28 -5.60 -15.78
CA ALA A 159 1.61 -4.42 -15.26
C ALA A 159 2.41 -3.79 -14.12
N GLU A 160 2.94 -4.62 -13.20
CA GLU A 160 3.81 -4.16 -12.11
C GLU A 160 5.12 -3.57 -12.61
N LYS A 161 5.78 -4.20 -13.59
CA LYS A 161 7.01 -3.68 -14.16
C LYS A 161 6.82 -2.28 -14.77
N LEU A 162 5.70 -2.04 -15.46
CA LEU A 162 5.36 -0.71 -15.99
C LEU A 162 5.04 0.27 -14.86
N TYR A 163 4.27 -0.16 -13.86
CA TYR A 163 3.89 0.64 -12.70
C TYR A 163 5.13 1.09 -11.89
N ASN A 164 6.05 0.18 -11.56
CA ASN A 164 7.28 0.47 -10.82
C ASN A 164 8.23 1.38 -11.62
N ALA A 165 8.22 1.26 -12.95
CA ALA A 165 8.97 2.16 -13.83
C ALA A 165 8.31 3.54 -14.02
N GLY A 166 7.15 3.79 -13.40
CA GLY A 166 6.40 5.05 -13.48
C GLY A 166 5.57 5.23 -14.76
N TYR A 167 5.51 4.21 -15.61
CA TYR A 167 4.71 4.17 -16.85
C TYR A 167 3.26 3.80 -16.52
N TYR A 168 2.60 4.65 -15.74
CA TYR A 168 1.26 4.36 -15.20
C TYR A 168 0.18 4.27 -16.27
N GLU A 169 0.26 5.09 -17.33
CA GLU A 169 -0.70 5.05 -18.45
C GLU A 169 -0.53 3.74 -19.23
N GLU A 170 0.71 3.34 -19.53
CA GLU A 170 1.01 2.08 -20.18
C GLU A 170 0.62 0.87 -19.33
N ALA A 171 0.68 0.98 -18.00
CA ALA A 171 0.25 -0.06 -17.08
C ALA A 171 -1.28 -0.28 -17.08
N LEU A 172 -2.09 0.66 -17.59
CA LEU A 172 -3.55 0.51 -17.63
C LEU A 172 -4.01 -0.67 -18.49
N GLU A 173 -3.41 -0.87 -19.66
CA GLU A 173 -3.78 -1.96 -20.57
C GLU A 173 -3.65 -3.34 -19.91
N PRO A 174 -2.50 -3.72 -19.34
CA PRO A 174 -2.38 -4.99 -18.66
C PRO A 174 -3.23 -5.03 -17.38
N TRP A 175 -3.41 -3.93 -16.64
CA TRP A 175 -4.33 -3.93 -15.50
C TRP A 175 -5.79 -4.22 -15.88
N PHE A 176 -6.27 -3.68 -17.00
CA PHE A 176 -7.60 -4.01 -17.51
C PHE A 176 -7.70 -5.46 -18.00
N GLU A 177 -6.63 -6.03 -18.56
CA GLU A 177 -6.58 -7.47 -18.89
C GLU A 177 -6.59 -8.34 -17.62
N VAL A 178 -5.89 -7.94 -16.55
CA VAL A 178 -5.99 -8.62 -15.25
C VAL A 178 -7.44 -8.64 -14.78
N LEU A 179 -8.14 -7.49 -14.78
CA LEU A 179 -9.55 -7.41 -14.39
C LEU A 179 -10.51 -8.16 -15.32
N ARG A 180 -10.12 -8.38 -16.58
CA ARG A 180 -10.88 -9.22 -17.51
C ARG A 180 -10.82 -10.70 -17.13
N ARG A 181 -9.70 -11.15 -16.56
CA ARG A 181 -9.48 -12.54 -16.11
C ARG A 181 -9.93 -12.78 -14.68
N ASP A 182 -9.67 -11.82 -13.78
CA ASP A 182 -10.12 -11.79 -12.40
C ASP A 182 -10.67 -10.40 -12.07
N GLY A 183 -11.99 -10.27 -12.18
CA GLY A 183 -12.70 -9.01 -11.94
C GLY A 183 -12.69 -8.56 -10.47
N SER A 184 -12.11 -9.33 -9.55
CA SER A 184 -11.97 -8.99 -8.13
C SER A 184 -10.52 -8.77 -7.69
N TYR A 185 -9.57 -8.75 -8.65
CA TYR A 185 -8.15 -8.64 -8.34
C TYR A 185 -7.79 -7.25 -7.79
N ARG A 186 -7.73 -7.15 -6.45
CA ARG A 186 -7.56 -5.89 -5.70
C ARG A 186 -6.38 -5.06 -6.17
N ARG A 187 -5.24 -5.69 -6.48
CA ARG A 187 -4.03 -4.98 -6.94
C ARG A 187 -4.23 -4.25 -8.26
N ALA A 188 -5.04 -4.78 -9.17
CA ALA A 188 -5.36 -4.10 -10.42
C ALA A 188 -6.21 -2.84 -10.18
N PHE A 189 -7.15 -2.88 -9.22
CA PHE A 189 -7.89 -1.68 -8.82
C PHE A 189 -6.98 -0.60 -8.25
N ILE A 190 -5.96 -0.99 -7.47
CA ILE A 190 -4.93 -0.08 -6.96
C ILE A 190 -4.14 0.55 -8.11
N GLY A 191 -3.57 -0.26 -9.00
CA GLY A 191 -2.76 0.22 -10.12
C GLY A 191 -3.53 1.17 -11.04
N ILE A 192 -4.79 0.87 -11.34
CA ILE A 192 -5.67 1.74 -12.14
C ILE A 192 -6.02 3.03 -11.39
N ALA A 193 -6.29 2.96 -10.08
CA ALA A 193 -6.57 4.16 -9.30
C ALA A 193 -5.38 5.12 -9.32
N ASP A 194 -4.16 4.61 -9.11
CA ASP A 194 -2.95 5.41 -9.12
C ASP A 194 -2.65 5.98 -10.52
N ALA A 195 -2.87 5.21 -11.58
CA ALA A 195 -2.77 5.72 -12.95
C ALA A 195 -3.73 6.88 -13.22
N PHE A 196 -4.99 6.76 -12.80
CA PHE A 196 -5.97 7.84 -12.96
C PHE A 196 -5.69 9.04 -12.06
N ILE A 197 -5.08 8.86 -10.89
CA ILE A 197 -4.59 9.99 -10.07
C ILE A 197 -3.51 10.75 -10.83
N ASN A 198 -2.56 10.04 -11.44
CA ASN A 198 -1.46 10.64 -12.21
C ASN A 198 -1.96 11.36 -13.48
N GLU A 199 -2.99 10.83 -14.16
CA GLU A 199 -3.65 11.48 -15.30
C GLU A 199 -4.58 12.66 -14.91
N GLY A 200 -4.80 12.91 -13.60
CA GLY A 200 -5.75 13.93 -13.13
C GLY A 200 -7.23 13.57 -13.36
N ARG A 201 -7.53 12.29 -13.59
CA ARG A 201 -8.87 11.72 -13.76
C ARG A 201 -9.44 11.26 -12.42
N TYR A 202 -9.54 12.21 -11.50
CA TYR A 202 -9.82 11.94 -10.10
C TYR A 202 -11.16 11.24 -9.83
N THR A 203 -12.21 11.51 -10.61
CA THR A 203 -13.51 10.83 -10.44
C THR A 203 -13.41 9.34 -10.71
N GLU A 204 -12.70 8.95 -11.76
CA GLU A 204 -12.47 7.54 -12.08
C GLU A 204 -11.52 6.92 -11.05
N ALA A 205 -10.47 7.63 -10.64
CA ALA A 205 -9.57 7.17 -9.58
C ALA A 205 -10.31 6.84 -8.28
N MET A 206 -11.24 7.70 -7.83
CA MET A 206 -12.05 7.45 -6.64
C MET A 206 -12.90 6.18 -6.76
N LYS A 207 -13.43 5.88 -7.95
CA LYS A 207 -14.19 4.65 -8.19
C LYS A 207 -13.32 3.42 -8.00
N TYR A 208 -12.13 3.39 -8.59
CA TYR A 208 -11.19 2.27 -8.47
C TYR A 208 -10.58 2.15 -7.07
N ALA A 209 -10.24 3.27 -6.43
CA ALA A 209 -9.79 3.28 -5.04
C ALA A 209 -10.83 2.72 -4.07
N LYS A 210 -12.13 2.99 -4.33
CA LYS A 210 -13.23 2.41 -3.56
C LYS A 210 -13.37 0.90 -3.80
N LEU A 211 -13.20 0.43 -5.02
CA LEU A 211 -13.19 -1.01 -5.34
C LEU A 211 -12.01 -1.74 -4.67
N ALA A 212 -10.87 -1.06 -4.53
CA ALA A 212 -9.71 -1.56 -3.82
C ALA A 212 -9.83 -1.52 -2.28
N ASP A 213 -10.91 -0.92 -1.74
CA ASP A 213 -11.04 -0.55 -0.33
C ASP A 213 -9.84 0.26 0.20
N SER A 214 -9.29 1.14 -0.64
CA SER A 214 -8.13 1.98 -0.29
C SER A 214 -8.58 3.39 0.08
N ARG A 215 -8.73 3.65 1.38
CA ARG A 215 -9.07 4.98 1.91
C ARG A 215 -8.02 6.04 1.58
N TRP A 216 -6.74 5.66 1.64
CA TRP A 216 -5.63 6.57 1.33
C TRP A 216 -5.69 7.04 -0.13
N ARG A 217 -5.81 6.11 -1.10
CA ARG A 217 -5.93 6.45 -2.53
C ARG A 217 -7.21 7.24 -2.82
N TYR A 218 -8.32 6.87 -2.17
CA TYR A 218 -9.58 7.60 -2.32
C TYR A 218 -9.43 9.06 -1.88
N ASN A 219 -8.83 9.29 -0.70
CA ASN A 219 -8.60 10.65 -0.18
C ASN A 219 -7.67 11.43 -1.09
N ARG A 220 -6.57 10.83 -1.56
CA ARG A 220 -5.65 11.46 -2.51
C ARG A 220 -6.34 11.88 -3.81
N ALA A 221 -7.18 11.00 -4.37
CA ALA A 221 -7.97 11.33 -5.56
C ALA A 221 -9.00 12.44 -5.27
N PHE A 222 -9.69 12.39 -4.13
CA PHE A 222 -10.66 13.42 -3.72
C PHE A 222 -10.01 14.79 -3.52
N GLU A 223 -8.83 14.84 -2.90
CA GLU A 223 -8.03 16.07 -2.74
C GLU A 223 -7.67 16.66 -4.09
N GLY A 224 -7.15 15.85 -5.02
CA GLY A 224 -6.87 16.29 -6.38
C GLY A 224 -8.12 16.79 -7.13
N ALA A 225 -9.26 16.10 -6.99
CA ALA A 225 -10.52 16.56 -7.57
C ALA A 225 -10.93 17.94 -7.05
N ARG A 226 -10.80 18.15 -5.73
CA ARG A 226 -11.12 19.41 -5.07
C ARG A 226 -10.17 20.51 -5.51
N GLU A 227 -8.87 20.25 -5.58
CA GLU A 227 -7.87 21.23 -6.02
C GLU A 227 -8.09 21.65 -7.47
N LYS A 228 -8.38 20.69 -8.35
CA LYS A 228 -8.75 20.97 -9.75
C LYS A 228 -9.99 21.85 -9.83
N TRP A 229 -11.04 21.50 -9.07
CA TRP A 229 -12.27 22.29 -9.01
C TRP A 229 -12.02 23.72 -8.50
N ILE A 230 -11.26 23.88 -7.40
CA ILE A 230 -10.93 25.20 -6.85
C ILE A 230 -10.15 26.02 -7.87
N SER A 231 -9.17 25.41 -8.54
CA SER A 231 -8.32 26.09 -9.53
C SER A 231 -9.13 26.59 -10.73
N GLU A 232 -10.04 25.76 -11.25
CA GLU A 232 -10.95 26.13 -12.34
C GLU A 232 -11.93 27.25 -11.95
N HIS A 233 -12.34 27.30 -10.67
CA HIS A 233 -13.29 28.29 -10.17
C HIS A 233 -12.62 29.49 -9.47
N PHE A 234 -11.29 29.50 -9.37
CA PHE A 234 -10.54 30.50 -8.61
C PHE A 234 -10.85 31.95 -9.01
N PRO A 235 -10.95 32.30 -10.31
CA PRO A 235 -11.29 33.68 -10.70
C PRO A 235 -12.66 34.13 -10.17
N LEU A 236 -13.65 33.23 -10.17
CA LEU A 236 -14.99 33.52 -9.68
C LEU A 236 -15.01 33.64 -8.15
N LEU A 237 -14.29 32.75 -7.45
CA LEU A 237 -14.12 32.81 -6.00
C LEU A 237 -13.41 34.10 -5.57
N ALA A 238 -12.35 34.50 -6.28
CA ALA A 238 -11.62 35.73 -6.03
C ALA A 238 -12.48 36.97 -6.28
N ALA A 239 -13.26 36.99 -7.38
CA ALA A 239 -14.19 38.07 -7.67
C ALA A 239 -15.27 38.19 -6.59
N ALA A 240 -15.87 37.08 -6.16
CA ALA A 240 -16.85 37.06 -5.08
C ALA A 240 -16.26 37.59 -3.76
N ALA A 241 -15.03 37.18 -3.41
CA ALA A 241 -14.33 37.68 -2.23
C ALA A 241 -14.07 39.18 -2.30
N LEU A 242 -13.64 39.71 -3.45
CA LEU A 242 -13.44 41.15 -3.65
C LEU A 242 -14.75 41.94 -3.51
N VAL A 243 -15.86 41.42 -4.03
CA VAL A 243 -17.19 42.05 -3.88
C VAL A 243 -17.60 42.08 -2.40
N ILE A 244 -17.41 40.99 -1.66
CA ILE A 244 -17.70 40.93 -0.22
C ILE A 244 -16.85 41.94 0.56
N ILE A 245 -15.56 42.04 0.26
CA ILE A 245 -14.65 43.00 0.88
C ILE A 245 -15.09 44.44 0.57
N ALA A 246 -15.40 44.75 -0.69
CA ALA A 246 -15.87 46.08 -1.10
C ALA A 246 -17.19 46.45 -0.38
N LEU A 247 -18.12 45.49 -0.25
CA LEU A 247 -19.37 45.68 0.50
C LEU A 247 -19.08 45.95 1.99
N ALA A 248 -18.21 45.17 2.62
CA ALA A 248 -17.84 45.35 4.03
C ALA A 248 -17.19 46.72 4.29
N VAL A 249 -16.28 47.15 3.40
CA VAL A 249 -15.63 48.47 3.47
C VAL A 249 -16.65 49.59 3.31
N SER A 250 -17.53 49.51 2.31
CA SER A 250 -18.58 50.52 2.10
C SER A 250 -19.54 50.65 3.29
N LEU A 251 -19.95 49.53 3.90
CA LEU A 251 -20.79 49.52 5.11
C LEU A 251 -20.07 50.14 6.32
N LYS A 252 -18.76 49.90 6.48
CA LYS A 252 -17.94 50.48 7.56
C LYS A 252 -17.78 51.99 7.39
N ILE A 253 -17.52 52.46 6.17
CA ILE A 253 -17.45 53.90 5.85
C ILE A 253 -18.81 54.55 6.15
N ARG A 254 -19.92 53.96 5.69
CA ARG A 254 -21.27 54.49 5.93
C ARG A 254 -21.60 54.60 7.43
N LYS A 255 -21.25 53.58 8.23
CA LYS A 255 -21.42 53.63 9.70
C LYS A 255 -20.57 54.73 10.36
N ASN A 256 -19.34 54.96 9.89
CA ASN A 256 -18.48 56.02 10.41
C ASN A 256 -18.95 57.44 10.03
N ILE A 257 -19.45 57.63 8.81
CA ILE A 257 -20.02 58.91 8.37
C ILE A 257 -21.31 59.24 9.13
N ILE A 258 -22.14 58.23 9.46
CA ILE A 258 -23.37 58.43 10.25
C ILE A 258 -23.08 58.70 11.75
N LYS A 259 -21.93 58.28 12.28
CA LYS A 259 -21.52 58.57 13.68
C LYS A 259 -20.83 59.93 13.89
N GLN A 260 -20.25 60.53 12.84
CA GLN A 260 -19.63 61.86 12.91
C GLN A 260 -20.58 63.07 13.10
N PRO A 261 -21.87 63.09 12.70
CA PRO A 261 -22.75 64.24 12.89
C PRO A 261 -23.16 64.44 14.36
N GLU A 262 -23.18 63.38 15.18
CA GLU A 262 -23.53 63.48 16.61
C GLU A 262 -22.41 64.08 17.46
N ARG A 263 -21.14 63.86 17.11
CA ARG A 263 -20.01 64.45 17.84
C ARG A 263 -19.81 65.95 17.61
N ARG A 264 -20.34 66.51 16.52
CA ARG A 264 -20.31 67.96 16.24
C ARG A 264 -21.47 68.73 16.87
N LYS A 265 -22.46 68.06 17.48
CA LYS A 265 -23.56 68.72 18.20
C LYS A 265 -23.34 68.88 19.71
N ASN A 266 -22.26 68.31 20.25
CA ASN A 266 -21.90 68.35 21.68
C ASN A 266 -20.52 69.01 21.93
N ALA A 267 -20.07 69.90 21.05
CA ALA A 267 -18.87 70.71 21.22
C ALA A 267 -19.24 72.20 21.17
#